data_AF-A0A6V8HCM1-F1
#
_entry.id   AF-A0A6V8HCM1-F1
#
_cell.length_a   1.000
_cell.length_b   1.000
_cell.length_c   1.000
_cell.angle_alpha   90.00
_cell.angle_beta   90.00
_cell.angle_gamma   90.00
#
_symmetry.space_group_name_H-M   'P 1'
#
loop_
_entity.id
_entity.type
_entity.pdbx_description
1 polymer ?
#
loop_
_entity_poly.entity_id
_entity_poly.type
_entity_poly.pdbx_seq_one_letter_code
_entity_poly.pdbx_strand_id
1 'polypeptide(L)'
;MFAVRRSAASVRQLLRQQPRRFESHAAHDHHHGPVNESFGPSFYVAISTFAAGFVLYRISKASDDSFISRLITKYSPDQKVFEERNAIHTAALEQAAADRHLFVGATRQDYVNLRSTEVFNAGSPFNVAPGSQADLSSIAAHYHKKNQELEADRLARTKDGKVISIYD
;
A
#
# COMPACT_ATOMS: atom_id res chain seq x y z
N MET A 1 -15.45 -9.52 9.17
CA MET A 1 -14.90 -10.88 8.93
C MET A 1 -13.75 -10.75 7.96
N PHE A 2 -12.52 -11.01 8.40
CA PHE A 2 -11.32 -10.89 7.56
C PHE A 2 -10.90 -12.28 7.09
N ALA A 3 -10.83 -12.48 5.78
CA ALA A 3 -10.17 -13.64 5.17
C ALA A 3 -9.25 -13.13 4.05
N VAL A 4 -8.01 -12.81 4.41
CA VAL A 4 -6.94 -12.56 3.45
C VAL A 4 -6.48 -13.92 2.92
N ARG A 5 -6.84 -14.26 1.68
CA ARG A 5 -6.27 -15.41 0.97
C ARG A 5 -4.89 -15.01 0.44
N ARG A 6 -3.83 -15.33 1.18
CA ARG A 6 -2.46 -15.33 0.63
C ARG A 6 -2.27 -16.59 -0.21
N SER A 7 -2.27 -16.43 -1.53
CA SER A 7 -1.78 -17.46 -2.46
C SER A 7 -0.26 -17.44 -2.46
N ALA A 8 0.38 -18.29 -1.66
CA ALA A 8 1.80 -18.59 -1.82
C ALA A 8 1.94 -19.63 -2.95
N ALA A 9 2.57 -19.24 -4.06
CA ALA A 9 2.93 -20.20 -5.11
C ALA A 9 3.93 -21.23 -4.55
N SER A 10 3.68 -22.51 -4.78
CA SER A 10 4.51 -23.59 -4.26
C SER A 10 5.86 -23.64 -4.97
N VAL A 11 6.94 -23.26 -4.28
CA VAL A 11 8.35 -23.37 -4.74
C VAL A 11 8.77 -24.80 -5.10
N ARG A 12 7.96 -25.81 -4.75
CA ARG A 12 8.22 -27.24 -5.01
C ARG A 12 8.33 -27.63 -6.49
N GLN A 13 7.89 -26.80 -7.44
CA GLN A 13 7.99 -27.13 -8.88
C GLN A 13 9.36 -26.82 -9.50
N LEU A 14 10.24 -26.05 -8.83
CA LEU A 14 11.55 -25.67 -9.40
C LEU A 14 12.67 -26.69 -9.16
N LEU A 15 12.41 -27.81 -8.46
CA LEU A 15 13.44 -28.78 -8.06
C LEU A 15 13.34 -30.17 -8.73
N ARG A 16 12.59 -30.31 -9.83
CA ARG A 16 12.63 -31.54 -10.65
C ARG A 16 13.78 -31.47 -11.67
N GLN A 17 15.01 -31.62 -11.20
CA GLN A 17 16.11 -32.02 -12.08
C GLN A 17 16.30 -33.54 -12.00
N GLN A 18 16.21 -34.20 -13.15
CA GLN A 18 16.55 -35.61 -13.32
C GLN A 18 18.07 -35.79 -13.17
N PRO A 19 18.57 -36.76 -12.38
CA PRO A 19 20.01 -37.05 -12.35
C PRO A 19 20.43 -37.62 -13.71
N ARG A 20 21.25 -36.89 -14.46
CA ARG A 20 21.93 -37.43 -15.64
C ARG A 20 22.94 -38.46 -15.16
N ARG A 21 22.78 -39.71 -15.60
CA ARG A 21 23.80 -40.74 -15.43
C ARG A 21 25.00 -40.34 -16.30
N PHE A 22 26.17 -40.22 -15.69
CA PHE A 22 27.43 -40.15 -16.42
C PHE A 22 27.68 -41.53 -17.03
N GLU A 23 27.51 -41.65 -18.34
CA GLU A 23 28.06 -42.77 -19.10
C GLU A 23 29.58 -42.69 -19.06
N SER A 24 30.21 -43.73 -18.53
CA SER A 24 31.65 -43.94 -18.55
C SER A 24 32.08 -44.31 -19.97
N HIS A 25 32.45 -43.32 -20.78
CA HIS A 25 33.25 -43.57 -21.96
C HIS A 25 34.73 -43.58 -21.56
N ALA A 26 35.25 -44.80 -21.36
CA ALA A 26 36.67 -45.07 -21.45
C ALA A 26 37.07 -44.91 -22.93
N ALA A 27 37.73 -43.80 -23.26
CA ALA A 27 38.49 -43.65 -24.49
C ALA A 27 39.80 -42.97 -24.12
N HIS A 28 40.88 -43.71 -24.32
CA HIS A 28 42.25 -43.30 -24.11
C HIS A 28 42.60 -42.10 -24.98
N ASP A 29 43.26 -41.09 -24.42
CA ASP A 29 44.27 -40.38 -25.20
C ASP A 29 45.37 -39.78 -24.31
N HIS A 30 46.60 -40.11 -24.65
CA HIS A 30 47.84 -39.80 -23.93
C HIS A 30 48.51 -38.59 -24.57
N HIS A 31 48.26 -37.38 -24.07
CA HIS A 31 49.06 -36.20 -24.42
C HIS A 31 49.24 -35.27 -23.22
N HIS A 32 50.31 -35.51 -22.44
CA HIS A 32 50.78 -34.61 -21.38
C HIS A 32 51.59 -33.45 -21.99
N GLY A 33 50.94 -32.33 -22.27
CA GLY A 33 51.60 -31.02 -22.22
C GLY A 33 51.64 -30.52 -20.75
N PRO A 34 52.52 -29.58 -20.37
CA PRO A 34 52.54 -29.05 -19.01
C PRO A 34 51.23 -28.30 -18.73
N VAL A 35 50.27 -28.98 -18.11
CA VAL A 35 49.02 -28.37 -17.66
C VAL A 35 49.36 -27.68 -16.35
N ASN A 36 49.28 -26.36 -16.35
CA ASN A 36 49.37 -25.55 -15.13
C ASN A 36 48.21 -25.96 -14.20
N GLU A 37 48.46 -26.86 -13.26
CA GLU A 37 47.46 -27.37 -12.32
C GLU A 37 46.95 -26.22 -11.43
N SER A 38 45.81 -25.64 -11.80
CA SER A 38 45.16 -24.62 -10.99
C SER A 38 44.64 -25.25 -9.69
N PHE A 39 44.70 -24.51 -8.59
CA PHE A 39 44.14 -24.97 -7.32
C PHE A 39 42.68 -25.41 -7.47
N GLY A 40 42.35 -26.57 -6.89
CA GLY A 40 41.00 -27.13 -6.97
C GLY A 40 39.94 -26.26 -6.28
N PRO A 41 38.64 -26.43 -6.59
CA PRO A 41 37.56 -25.61 -6.02
C PRO A 41 37.53 -25.56 -4.49
N SER A 42 37.90 -26.65 -3.82
CA SER A 42 37.96 -26.76 -2.35
C SER A 42 38.95 -25.78 -1.72
N PHE A 43 40.04 -25.45 -2.43
CA PHE A 43 41.04 -24.49 -1.95
C PHE A 43 40.46 -23.08 -1.84
N TYR A 44 39.71 -22.63 -2.85
CA TYR A 44 39.04 -21.34 -2.81
C TYR A 44 37.94 -21.31 -1.74
N VAL A 45 37.21 -22.41 -1.55
CA VAL A 45 36.23 -22.54 -0.46
C VAL A 45 36.89 -22.42 0.90
N ALA A 46 38.04 -23.08 1.12
CA ALA A 46 38.79 -23.00 2.37
C ALA A 46 39.34 -21.58 2.64
N ILE A 47 39.93 -20.92 1.64
CA ILE A 47 40.44 -19.55 1.78
C ILE A 47 39.31 -18.57 2.03
N SER A 48 38.21 -18.68 1.29
CA SER A 48 37.06 -17.79 1.46
C SER A 48 36.39 -17.96 2.81
N THR A 49 36.25 -19.19 3.31
CA THR A 49 35.72 -19.43 4.67
C THR A 49 36.66 -18.90 5.75
N PHE A 50 37.98 -19.06 5.59
CA PHE A 50 38.94 -18.47 6.52
C PHE A 50 38.90 -16.94 6.52
N ALA A 51 38.88 -16.33 5.33
CA ALA A 51 38.78 -14.88 5.17
C ALA A 51 37.46 -14.35 5.75
N ALA A 52 36.34 -15.01 5.47
CA ALA A 52 35.04 -14.66 6.03
C ALA A 52 35.01 -14.77 7.55
N GLY A 53 35.58 -15.84 8.12
CA GLY A 53 35.72 -16.04 9.56
C GLY A 53 36.58 -14.95 10.21
N PHE A 54 37.66 -14.54 9.56
CA PHE A 54 38.51 -13.44 10.04
C PHE A 54 37.79 -12.09 10.04
N VAL A 55 37.02 -11.80 8.98
CA VAL A 55 36.19 -10.58 8.92
C VAL A 55 35.13 -10.61 10.02
N LEU A 56 34.43 -11.72 10.20
CA LEU A 56 33.44 -11.88 11.29
C LEU A 56 34.08 -11.71 12.67
N TYR A 57 35.28 -12.24 12.90
CA TYR A 57 36.02 -12.06 14.15
C TYR A 57 36.42 -10.60 14.38
N ARG A 58 36.84 -9.90 13.31
CA ARG A 58 37.15 -8.46 13.39
C ARG A 58 35.92 -7.63 13.72
N ILE A 59 34.76 -7.99 13.16
CA ILE A 59 33.47 -7.35 13.48
C ILE A 59 33.08 -7.66 14.93
N SER A 60 33.22 -8.91 15.39
CA SER A 60 32.81 -9.30 16.75
C SER A 60 33.71 -8.72 17.85
N LYS A 61 34.99 -8.47 17.55
CA LYS A 61 35.95 -7.79 18.44
C LYS A 61 35.95 -6.27 18.31
N ALA A 62 35.19 -5.71 17.38
CA ALA A 62 35.13 -4.27 17.19
C ALA A 62 34.44 -3.64 18.42
N SER A 63 35.14 -2.75 19.11
CA SER A 63 34.60 -1.96 20.22
C SER A 63 33.56 -0.93 19.72
N ASP A 64 32.84 -0.29 20.66
CA ASP A 64 31.76 0.67 20.36
C ASP A 64 32.15 1.78 19.37
N ASP A 65 33.44 2.17 19.35
CA ASP A 65 33.97 3.19 18.46
C ASP A 65 34.70 2.63 17.21
N SER A 66 34.11 1.60 16.61
CA SER A 66 34.63 0.97 15.39
C SER A 66 34.32 1.78 14.12
N PHE A 67 35.12 1.61 13.06
CA PHE A 67 34.87 2.23 11.75
C PHE A 67 33.45 1.94 11.22
N ILE A 68 32.97 0.70 11.44
CA ILE A 68 31.62 0.29 11.03
C ILE A 68 30.57 1.04 11.85
N SER A 69 30.75 1.14 13.18
CA SER A 69 29.87 1.93 14.06
C SER A 69 29.79 3.38 13.60
N ARG A 70 30.93 4.03 13.32
CA ARG A 70 30.98 5.41 12.80
C ARG A 70 30.28 5.57 11.45
N LEU A 71 30.40 4.58 10.55
CA LEU A 71 29.70 4.59 9.27
C LEU A 71 28.18 4.50 9.49
N ILE A 72 27.75 3.61 10.39
CA ILE A 72 26.33 3.47 10.75
C ILE A 72 25.82 4.77 11.36
N THR A 73 26.50 5.35 12.35
CA THR A 73 26.10 6.62 12.97
C THR A 73 26.06 7.77 11.97
N LYS A 74 26.94 7.80 10.96
CA LYS A 74 26.93 8.84 9.92
C LYS A 74 25.67 8.81 9.04
N TYR A 75 25.12 7.62 8.79
CA TYR A 75 23.96 7.45 7.89
C TYR A 75 22.66 7.11 8.62
N SER A 76 22.73 6.75 9.90
CA SER A 76 21.56 6.48 10.73
C SER A 76 21.11 7.78 11.40
N PRO A 77 19.80 8.13 11.34
CA PRO A 77 19.26 9.23 12.11
C PRO A 77 19.45 9.00 13.62
N ASP A 78 19.55 10.10 14.36
CA ASP A 78 19.59 10.05 15.83
C ASP A 78 18.34 9.35 16.39
N GLN A 79 18.53 8.63 17.49
CA GLN A 79 17.45 7.94 18.20
C GLN A 79 16.28 8.87 18.54
N LYS A 80 16.57 10.13 18.87
CA LYS A 80 15.57 11.17 19.17
C LYS A 80 14.60 11.41 18.02
N VAL A 81 15.09 11.35 16.77
CA VAL A 81 14.24 11.54 15.58
C VAL A 81 13.25 10.39 15.44
N PHE A 82 13.66 9.17 15.78
CA PHE A 82 12.74 8.02 15.80
C PHE A 82 11.72 8.13 16.93
N GLU A 83 12.12 8.59 18.12
CA GLU A 83 11.23 8.84 19.24
C GLU A 83 10.17 9.91 18.91
N GLU A 84 10.59 11.03 18.33
CA GLU A 84 9.70 12.11 17.88
C GLU A 84 8.70 11.61 16.82
N ARG A 85 9.17 10.85 15.83
CA ARG A 85 8.28 10.26 14.81
C ARG A 85 7.28 9.29 15.43
N ASN A 86 7.73 8.44 16.34
CA ASN A 86 6.86 7.51 17.06
C ASN A 86 5.82 8.25 17.90
N ALA A 87 6.20 9.36 18.55
CA ALA A 87 5.28 10.21 19.30
C ALA A 87 4.21 10.84 18.39
N ILE A 88 4.59 11.34 17.21
CA ILE A 88 3.63 11.88 16.24
C ILE A 88 2.69 10.78 15.73
N HIS A 89 3.21 9.60 15.41
CA HIS A 89 2.39 8.49 14.92
C HIS A 89 1.41 7.97 15.96
N THR A 90 1.84 7.89 17.23
CA THR A 90 0.96 7.47 18.33
C THR A 90 -0.13 8.50 18.58
N ALA A 91 0.20 9.79 18.65
CA ALA A 91 -0.80 10.85 18.79
C ALA A 91 -1.81 10.87 17.63
N ALA A 92 -1.35 10.72 16.39
CA ALA A 92 -2.23 10.64 15.23
C ALA A 92 -3.16 9.41 15.27
N LEU A 93 -2.64 8.27 15.73
CA LEU A 93 -3.43 7.05 15.89
C LEU A 93 -4.49 7.20 16.98
N GLU A 94 -4.15 7.82 18.11
CA GLU A 94 -5.08 8.11 19.20
C GLU A 94 -6.21 9.03 18.74
N GLN A 95 -5.88 10.11 18.01
CA GLN A 95 -6.87 10.99 17.43
C GLN A 95 -7.76 10.26 16.42
N ALA A 96 -7.18 9.45 15.53
CA ALA A 96 -7.96 8.68 14.57
C ALA A 96 -8.88 7.64 15.24
N ALA A 97 -8.45 7.08 16.37
CA ALA A 97 -9.28 6.17 17.16
C ALA A 97 -10.44 6.91 17.85
N ALA A 98 -10.19 8.11 18.38
CA ALA A 98 -11.23 8.98 18.95
C ALA A 98 -12.27 9.38 17.89
N ASP A 99 -11.82 9.82 16.71
CA ASP A 99 -12.69 10.16 15.60
C ASP A 99 -13.49 8.94 15.13
N ARG A 100 -12.83 7.78 15.00
CA ARG A 100 -13.54 6.54 14.66
C ARG A 100 -14.63 6.24 15.68
N HIS A 101 -14.39 6.44 16.98
CA HIS A 101 -15.40 6.24 18.01
C HIS A 101 -16.63 7.13 17.78
N LEU A 102 -16.44 8.39 17.39
CA LEU A 102 -17.54 9.30 17.03
C LEU A 102 -18.31 8.80 15.81
N PHE A 103 -17.63 8.21 14.83
CA PHE A 103 -18.25 7.79 13.56
C PHE A 103 -18.67 6.31 13.50
N VAL A 104 -18.40 5.48 14.51
CA VAL A 104 -18.81 4.05 14.51
C VAL A 104 -20.33 3.90 14.35
N GLY A 105 -21.12 4.83 14.91
CA GLY A 105 -22.58 4.83 14.79
C GLY A 105 -23.13 5.62 13.60
N ALA A 106 -22.30 6.39 12.90
CA ALA A 106 -22.75 7.22 11.79
C ALA A 106 -22.90 6.37 10.53
N THR A 107 -24.09 6.35 9.93
CA THR A 107 -24.28 5.77 8.61
C THR A 107 -23.47 6.57 7.59
N ARG A 108 -22.62 5.89 6.82
CA ARG A 108 -21.90 6.53 5.72
C ARG A 108 -22.95 7.06 4.74
N GLN A 109 -22.90 8.35 4.44
CA GLN A 109 -23.73 8.90 3.38
C GLN A 109 -23.14 8.46 2.03
N ASP A 110 -23.91 7.68 1.27
CA ASP A 110 -23.54 7.24 -0.08
C ASP A 110 -23.69 8.35 -1.13
N TYR A 111 -24.24 9.51 -0.74
CA TYR A 111 -24.46 10.65 -1.60
C TYR A 111 -23.83 11.92 -1.03
N VAL A 112 -23.39 12.80 -1.91
CA VAL A 112 -22.96 14.16 -1.56
C VAL A 112 -24.13 15.09 -1.85
N ASN A 113 -24.63 15.75 -0.81
CA ASN A 113 -25.66 16.76 -0.99
C ASN A 113 -25.05 18.02 -1.61
N LEU A 114 -25.42 18.34 -2.84
CA LEU A 114 -24.93 19.52 -3.55
C LEU A 114 -25.63 20.78 -3.02
N ARG A 115 -24.86 21.87 -2.85
CA ARG A 115 -25.41 23.15 -2.38
C ARG A 115 -26.21 23.89 -3.44
N SER A 116 -25.87 23.70 -4.70
CA SER A 116 -26.54 24.33 -5.85
C SER A 116 -26.79 23.30 -6.95
N THR A 117 -27.88 23.49 -7.68
CA THR A 117 -28.27 22.65 -8.82
C THR A 117 -27.43 22.95 -10.07
N GLU A 118 -26.78 24.10 -10.13
CA GLU A 118 -25.93 24.51 -11.27
C GLU A 118 -24.71 23.60 -11.45
N VAL A 119 -24.26 22.91 -10.40
CA VAL A 119 -23.14 21.97 -10.46
C VAL A 119 -23.40 20.82 -11.43
N PHE A 120 -24.67 20.43 -11.62
CA PHE A 120 -25.02 19.40 -12.61
C PHE A 120 -24.75 19.83 -14.05
N ASN A 121 -24.75 21.14 -14.33
CA ASN A 121 -24.48 21.70 -15.65
C ASN A 121 -23.00 22.05 -15.88
N ALA A 122 -22.20 22.08 -14.80
CA ALA A 122 -20.82 22.58 -14.82
C ALA A 122 -19.77 21.53 -15.24
N GLY A 123 -20.20 20.33 -15.66
CA GLY A 123 -19.30 19.22 -16.01
C GLY A 123 -19.65 18.55 -17.33
N SER A 124 -18.63 17.99 -17.99
CA SER A 124 -18.85 17.05 -19.08
C SER A 124 -19.38 15.73 -18.48
N PRO A 125 -20.56 15.24 -18.88
CA PRO A 125 -21.08 14.00 -18.34
C PRO A 125 -20.17 12.83 -18.78
N PHE A 126 -19.83 11.95 -17.83
CA PHE A 126 -19.11 10.73 -18.16
C PHE A 126 -19.99 9.79 -18.99
N ASN A 127 -19.46 9.28 -20.10
CA ASN A 127 -20.13 8.29 -20.95
C ASN A 127 -21.46 8.76 -21.58
N VAL A 128 -21.57 10.05 -21.92
CA VAL A 128 -22.70 10.61 -22.66
C VAL A 128 -22.22 11.15 -24.00
N ALA A 129 -23.07 11.10 -25.03
CA ALA A 129 -22.72 11.57 -26.36
C ALA A 129 -22.37 13.07 -26.35
N PRO A 130 -21.42 13.53 -27.20
CA PRO A 130 -21.12 14.95 -27.32
C PRO A 130 -22.39 15.74 -27.67
N GLY A 131 -22.66 16.81 -26.92
CA GLY A 131 -23.84 17.65 -27.11
C GLY A 131 -25.11 17.17 -26.39
N SER A 132 -25.08 16.05 -25.66
CA SER A 132 -26.14 15.67 -24.72
C SER A 132 -25.67 15.69 -23.27
N GLN A 133 -26.62 15.79 -22.34
CA GLN A 133 -26.37 15.75 -20.91
C GLN A 133 -26.91 14.46 -20.29
N ALA A 134 -26.50 14.15 -19.06
CA ALA A 134 -27.08 13.04 -18.31
C ALA A 134 -28.58 13.30 -18.05
N ASP A 135 -29.38 12.24 -18.01
CA ASP A 135 -30.78 12.37 -17.61
C ASP A 135 -30.87 12.68 -16.11
N LEU A 136 -31.35 13.88 -15.78
CA LEU A 136 -31.50 14.39 -14.42
C LEU A 136 -32.96 14.33 -13.93
N SER A 137 -33.87 13.68 -14.66
CA SER A 137 -35.31 13.66 -14.34
C SER A 137 -35.61 13.14 -12.92
N SER A 138 -34.95 12.06 -12.52
CA SER A 138 -35.09 11.47 -11.18
C SER A 138 -34.60 12.40 -10.06
N ILE A 139 -33.48 13.08 -10.28
CA ILE A 139 -32.90 14.05 -9.35
C ILE A 139 -33.81 15.28 -9.23
N ALA A 140 -34.31 15.78 -10.36
CA ALA A 140 -35.26 16.88 -10.40
C ALA A 140 -36.54 16.54 -9.63
N ALA A 141 -37.11 15.36 -9.83
CA ALA A 141 -38.29 14.89 -9.10
C ALA A 141 -38.04 14.79 -7.59
N HIS A 142 -36.87 14.28 -7.17
CA HIS A 142 -36.49 14.23 -5.77
C HIS A 142 -36.43 15.61 -5.10
N TYR A 143 -35.74 16.58 -5.72
CA TYR A 143 -35.66 17.94 -5.18
C TYR A 143 -36.99 18.70 -5.24
N HIS A 144 -37.79 18.46 -6.28
CA HIS A 144 -39.15 19.02 -6.36
C HIS A 144 -40.00 18.57 -5.18
N LYS A 145 -40.02 17.26 -4.90
CA LYS A 145 -40.73 16.70 -3.75
C LYS A 145 -40.22 17.27 -2.42
N LYS A 146 -38.89 17.34 -2.26
CA LYS A 146 -38.26 17.92 -1.06
C LYS A 146 -38.64 19.38 -0.83
N ASN A 147 -38.69 20.18 -1.89
CA ASN A 147 -39.05 21.59 -1.78
C ASN A 147 -40.55 21.76 -1.49
N GLN A 148 -41.41 20.90 -2.03
CA GLN A 148 -42.83 20.84 -1.65
C GLN A 148 -43.02 20.53 -0.17
N GLU A 149 -42.28 19.55 0.37
CA GLU A 149 -42.30 19.21 1.80
C GLU A 149 -41.84 20.40 2.67
N LEU A 150 -40.77 21.10 2.26
CA LEU A 150 -40.27 22.28 2.97
C LEU A 150 -41.25 23.46 2.95
N GLU A 151 -41.92 23.71 1.82
CA GLU A 151 -42.97 24.73 1.73
C GLU A 151 -44.18 24.34 2.58
N ALA A 152 -44.59 23.06 2.59
CA ALA A 152 -45.66 22.59 3.48
C ALA A 152 -45.32 22.82 4.95
N ASP A 153 -44.08 22.51 5.37
CA ASP A 153 -43.59 22.77 6.73
C ASP A 153 -43.53 24.27 7.05
N ARG A 154 -43.19 25.12 6.07
CA ARG A 154 -43.18 26.58 6.21
C ARG A 154 -44.59 27.13 6.39
N LEU A 155 -45.54 26.65 5.60
CA LEU A 155 -46.95 27.02 5.69
C LEU A 155 -47.52 26.60 7.05
N ALA A 156 -47.23 25.37 7.50
CA ALA A 156 -47.65 24.88 8.82
C ALA A 156 -47.12 25.75 9.99
N ARG A 157 -45.93 26.33 9.84
CA ARG A 157 -45.34 27.26 10.82
C ARG A 157 -45.98 28.65 10.80
N THR A 158 -46.65 29.03 9.72
CA THR A 158 -47.18 30.38 9.54
C THR A 158 -48.64 30.44 9.99
N LYS A 159 -48.91 31.10 11.13
CA LYS A 159 -50.22 31.08 11.79
C LYS A 159 -51.34 31.85 11.09
N ASP A 160 -51.04 32.63 10.06
CA ASP A 160 -51.95 33.67 9.57
C ASP A 160 -52.67 33.35 8.25
N GLY A 161 -52.46 32.16 7.65
CA GLY A 161 -53.19 31.72 6.44
C GLY A 161 -53.04 32.62 5.20
N LYS A 162 -52.20 33.66 5.26
CA LYS A 162 -51.99 34.65 4.19
C LYS A 162 -50.85 34.28 3.22
N VAL A 163 -50.11 33.21 3.49
CA VAL A 163 -49.01 32.76 2.63
C VAL A 163 -49.54 31.65 1.74
N ILE A 164 -49.45 31.86 0.43
CA ILE A 164 -49.84 30.90 -0.61
C ILE A 164 -48.61 30.08 -0.97
N SER A 165 -48.79 28.77 -1.18
CA SER A 165 -47.72 27.89 -1.65
C SER A 165 -47.23 28.34 -3.03
N ILE A 166 -45.94 28.17 -3.31
CA ILE A 166 -45.39 28.36 -4.67
C ILE A 166 -45.87 27.23 -5.61
N TYR A 167 -46.41 26.15 -5.05
CA TYR A 167 -46.84 24.95 -5.75
C TYR A 167 -48.36 24.85 -5.98
N ASP A 168 -49.14 25.79 -5.46
CA ASP A 168 -50.59 25.92 -5.68
C ASP A 168 -50.88 26.91 -6.81
#